data_AF-A0A958RKZ3-F1
#
_entry.id   AF-A0A958RKZ3-F1
#
_cell.length_a   1.000
_cell.length_b   1.000
_cell.length_c   1.000
_cell.angle_alpha   90.00
_cell.angle_beta   90.00
_cell.angle_gamma   90.00
#
_symmetry.space_group_name_H-M   'P 1'
#
loop_
_entity.id
_entity.type
_entity.pdbx_description
1 polymer ?
#
loop_
_entity_poly.entity_id
_entity_poly.type
_entity_poly.pdbx_seq_one_letter_code
_entity_poly.pdbx_strand_id
1 'polypeptide(L)'
;VENIEYGDILVTSDILLAERCIKKTARVLGPKGHEWDEENIGLALAQRDLNSHLRDLGAKGTGPSPMKKEDRSRFLSKLDQIIQGIKRNS
;
A
#
# COMPACT_ATOMS: atom_id res chain seq x y z
N VAL A 1 6.47 -11.75 3.39
CA VAL A 1 7.47 -10.95 4.14
C VAL A 1 8.83 -11.64 4.15
N GLU A 2 8.90 -12.97 4.12
CA GLU A 2 10.19 -13.69 4.25
C GLU A 2 11.21 -13.36 3.15
N ASN A 3 10.75 -13.13 1.92
CA ASN A 3 11.62 -12.85 0.76
C ASN A 3 11.76 -11.36 0.40
N ILE A 4 11.28 -10.44 1.23
CA ILE A 4 11.39 -8.99 0.95
C ILE A 4 12.74 -8.48 1.48
N GLU A 5 13.48 -7.79 0.63
CA GLU A 5 14.80 -7.21 0.93
C GLU A 5 14.81 -5.69 0.74
N TYR A 6 15.92 -5.05 1.13
CA TYR A 6 16.12 -3.62 0.92
C TYR A 6 16.08 -3.29 -0.57
N GLY A 7 15.30 -2.26 -0.94
CA GLY A 7 15.15 -1.84 -2.33
C GLY A 7 14.09 -2.61 -3.12
N ASP A 8 13.46 -3.64 -2.54
CA ASP A 8 12.32 -4.29 -3.18
C ASP A 8 11.09 -3.38 -3.23
N ILE A 9 10.27 -3.61 -4.25
CA ILE A 9 8.98 -2.94 -4.42
C ILE A 9 7.87 -3.98 -4.24
N LEU A 10 7.10 -3.85 -3.16
CA LEU A 10 5.90 -4.66 -2.94
C LEU A 10 4.68 -3.95 -3.54
N VAL A 11 3.91 -4.65 -4.37
CA VAL A 11 2.58 -4.20 -4.79
C VAL A 11 1.50 -5.00 -4.05
N THR A 12 0.69 -4.35 -3.22
CA THR A 12 -0.33 -5.04 -2.40
C THR A 12 -1.53 -4.15 -2.10
N SER A 13 -2.69 -4.72 -1.76
CA SER A 13 -3.80 -3.98 -1.14
C SER A 13 -3.97 -4.32 0.35
N ASP A 14 -3.16 -5.26 0.85
CA ASP A 14 -3.20 -5.71 2.23
C ASP A 14 -2.32 -4.80 3.11
N ILE A 15 -2.98 -4.04 3.97
CA ILE A 15 -2.36 -3.07 4.88
C ILE A 15 -1.48 -3.77 5.94
N LEU A 16 -1.86 -4.96 6.41
CA LEU A 16 -1.04 -5.70 7.38
C LEU A 16 0.25 -6.22 6.74
N LEU A 17 0.16 -6.66 5.49
CA LEU A 17 1.35 -7.05 4.73
C LEU A 17 2.22 -5.83 4.42
N ALA A 18 1.62 -4.70 4.04
CA ALA A 18 2.32 -3.45 3.77
C ALA A 18 3.14 -2.98 4.98
N GLU A 19 2.54 -2.92 6.17
CA GLU A 19 3.22 -2.50 7.40
C GLU A 19 4.46 -3.35 7.70
N ARG A 20 4.34 -4.68 7.55
CA ARG A 20 5.46 -5.60 7.79
C ARG A 20 6.59 -5.44 6.78
N CYS A 21 6.28 -5.09 5.53
CA CYS A 21 7.29 -4.88 4.50
C CYS A 21 7.95 -3.51 4.59
N ILE A 22 7.23 -2.46 5.00
CA ILE A 22 7.81 -1.13 5.30
C ILE A 22 8.86 -1.25 6.41
N LYS A 23 8.56 -2.00 7.48
CA LYS A 23 9.52 -2.29 8.56
C LYS A 23 10.80 -3.01 8.10
N LYS A 24 10.76 -3.66 6.94
CA LYS A 24 11.91 -4.27 6.27
C LYS A 24 12.53 -3.38 5.22
N THR A 25 12.26 -2.07 5.25
CA THR A 25 12.79 -1.05 4.34
C THR A 25 12.41 -1.22 2.86
N ALA A 26 11.40 -2.03 2.57
CA ALA A 26 10.86 -2.18 1.23
C ALA A 26 9.91 -1.03 0.89
N ARG A 27 9.82 -0.68 -0.38
CA ARG A 27 8.85 0.32 -0.87
C ARG A 27 7.53 -0.38 -1.15
N VAL A 28 6.42 0.17 -0.68
CA VAL A 28 5.11 -0.49 -0.83
C VAL A 28 4.14 0.39 -1.61
N LEU A 29 3.58 -0.16 -2.67
CA LEU A 29 2.66 0.54 -3.57
C LEU A 29 1.33 -0.22 -3.70
N GLY A 30 0.22 0.49 -3.54
CA GLY A 30 -1.11 -0.02 -3.83
C GLY A 30 -1.35 -0.16 -5.33
N PRO A 31 -2.16 -1.14 -5.80
CA PRO A 31 -2.53 -1.30 -7.21
C PRO A 31 -3.15 -0.05 -7.86
N LYS A 32 -3.68 0.88 -7.05
CA LYS A 32 -4.26 2.15 -7.49
C LYS A 32 -3.29 3.34 -7.43
N GLY A 33 -2.01 3.09 -7.17
CA GLY A 33 -0.95 4.10 -7.12
C GLY A 33 -0.85 4.87 -5.81
N HIS A 34 -1.42 4.36 -4.73
CA HIS A 34 -1.21 4.91 -3.39
C HIS A 34 0.03 4.25 -2.77
N GLU A 35 1.06 5.02 -2.44
CA GLU A 35 2.24 4.51 -1.74
C GLU A 35 2.01 4.52 -0.23
N TRP A 36 2.42 3.43 0.43
CA TRP A 36 2.49 3.40 1.89
C TRP A 36 3.92 3.56 2.38
N ASP A 37 4.07 4.33 3.45
CA ASP A 37 5.31 4.63 4.14
C ASP A 37 5.06 4.65 5.66
N GLU A 38 6.11 4.89 6.44
CA GLU A 38 6.02 4.94 7.91
C GLU A 38 5.10 6.06 8.41
N GLU A 39 4.95 7.15 7.65
CA GLU A 39 4.13 8.31 8.04
C GLU A 39 2.64 8.02 7.91
N ASN A 40 2.24 7.26 6.88
CA ASN A 40 0.83 7.06 6.53
C ASN A 40 0.27 5.68 6.88
N ILE A 41 1.12 4.66 7.09
CA ILE A 41 0.67 3.28 7.32
C ILE A 41 -0.16 3.12 8.59
N GLY A 42 0.17 3.88 9.65
CA GLY A 42 -0.55 3.85 10.92
C GLY A 42 -2.02 4.28 10.78
N LEU A 43 -2.27 5.33 9.99
CA LEU A 43 -3.63 5.77 9.70
C LEU A 43 -4.41 4.74 8.87
N ALA A 44 -3.73 4.12 7.89
CA ALA A 44 -4.34 3.06 7.07
C ALA A 44 -4.74 1.84 7.91
N LEU A 45 -3.91 1.46 8.89
CA LEU A 45 -4.22 0.39 9.85
C LEU A 45 -5.42 0.73 10.72
N ALA A 46 -5.45 1.93 11.30
CA ALA A 46 -6.59 2.38 12.12
C ALA A 46 -7.91 2.36 11.32
N GLN A 47 -7.88 2.82 10.07
CA GLN A 47 -9.06 2.80 9.20
C GLN A 47 -9.50 1.36 8.85
N ARG A 48 -8.54 0.46 8.61
CA ARG A 48 -8.83 -0.96 8.38
C ARG A 48 -9.53 -1.57 9.60
N ASP A 49 -9.01 -1.32 10.79
CA ASP A 49 -9.52 -1.90 12.03
C ASP A 49 -10.91 -1.35 12.37
N LEU A 50 -11.12 -0.04 12.21
CA LEU A 50 -12.44 0.59 12.31
C LEU A 50 -13.43 -0.04 11.31
N ASN A 51 -13.04 -0.18 10.05
CA ASN A 51 -13.91 -0.80 9.03
C ASN A 51 -14.21 -2.26 9.35
N SER A 52 -13.29 -2.98 10.00
CA SER A 52 -13.53 -4.35 10.47
C SER A 52 -14.56 -4.37 11.58
N HIS A 53 -14.37 -3.51 12.59
CA HIS A 53 -15.30 -3.41 13.72
C HIS A 53 -16.72 -3.05 13.26
N LEU A 54 -16.85 -2.11 12.31
CA LEU A 54 -18.16 -1.75 11.74
C LEU A 54 -18.82 -2.94 11.03
N ARG A 55 -18.06 -3.77 10.30
CA ARG A 55 -18.59 -4.98 9.67
C ARG A 55 -19.06 -6.00 10.71
N ASP A 56 -18.33 -6.16 11.82
CA ASP A 56 -18.71 -7.06 12.91
C ASP A 56 -20.03 -6.63 13.56
N LEU A 57 -20.30 -5.32 13.58
CA LEU A 57 -21.57 -4.73 14.05
C LEU A 57 -22.69 -4.78 12.99
N GLY A 58 -22.48 -5.44 11.84
CA GLY A 58 -23.48 -5.60 10.80
C GLY A 58 -23.55 -4.46 9.79
N ALA A 59 -22.63 -3.50 9.80
CA ALA A 59 -22.56 -2.48 8.76
C ALA A 59 -22.21 -3.12 7.41
N LYS A 60 -23.01 -2.83 6.38
CA LYS A 60 -22.67 -3.22 5.00
C LYS A 60 -21.49 -2.38 4.53
N GLY A 61 -20.31 -2.99 4.47
CA GLY A 61 -19.18 -2.41 3.77
C GLY A 61 -19.43 -2.41 2.27
N THR A 62 -19.09 -1.31 1.60
CA THR A 62 -18.85 -1.35 0.17
C THR A 62 -17.46 -1.96 -0.03
N GLY A 63 -17.35 -2.89 -0.99
CA GLY A 63 -16.05 -3.43 -1.38
C GLY A 63 -15.12 -2.32 -1.90
N PRO A 64 -13.85 -2.65 -2.19
CA PRO A 64 -12.95 -1.68 -2.78
C PRO A 64 -13.58 -1.07 -4.04
N SER A 65 -13.42 0.25 -4.20
CA SER A 65 -13.97 0.94 -5.36
C SER A 65 -13.46 0.31 -6.68
N PRO A 66 -14.21 0.41 -7.78
CA PRO A 66 -13.73 -0.03 -9.08
C PRO A 66 -12.42 0.68 -9.46
N MET A 67 -11.57 0.01 -10.23
CA MET A 67 -10.34 0.59 -10.79
C MET A 67 -10.70 1.61 -11.88
N LYS A 68 -10.18 2.82 -11.78
CA LYS A 68 -10.38 3.87 -12.79
C LYS A 68 -9.15 4.05 -13.69
N LYS A 69 -9.27 4.84 -14.76
CA LYS A 69 -8.13 5.15 -15.65
C LYS A 69 -7.07 5.98 -14.93
N GLU A 70 -7.50 6.89 -14.06
CA GLU A 70 -6.64 7.76 -13.27
C GLU A 70 -5.80 6.97 -12.27
N ASP A 71 -6.36 5.89 -11.70
CA ASP A 71 -5.65 4.98 -10.80
C ASP A 71 -4.46 4.31 -11.51
N ARG A 72 -4.65 3.90 -12.77
CA ARG A 72 -3.57 3.30 -13.60
C ARG A 72 -2.47 4.30 -13.89
N SER A 73 -2.85 5.52 -14.26
CA SER A 73 -1.89 6.60 -14.50
C SER A 73 -1.06 6.90 -13.24
N ARG A 74 -1.75 7.05 -12.10
CA ARG A 74 -1.11 7.26 -10.79
C ARG A 74 -0.16 6.14 -10.43
N PHE A 75 -0.57 4.88 -10.62
CA PHE A 75 0.28 3.72 -10.37
C PHE A 75 1.55 3.76 -11.21
N LEU A 76 1.45 3.97 -12.52
CA LEU A 76 2.61 4.02 -13.40
C LEU A 76 3.57 5.16 -13.03
N SER A 77 3.05 6.36 -12.79
CA SER A 77 3.86 7.51 -12.38
C SER A 77 4.57 7.25 -11.06
N LYS A 78 3.88 6.66 -10.08
CA LYS A 78 4.45 6.40 -8.76
C LYS A 78 5.47 5.27 -8.78
N LEU A 79 5.21 4.22 -9.55
CA LEU A 79 6.14 3.11 -9.73
C LEU A 79 7.45 3.60 -10.37
N ASP A 80 7.37 4.42 -11.43
CA ASP A 80 8.57 5.01 -12.03
C ASP A 80 9.37 5.85 -11.02
N GLN A 81 8.70 6.73 -10.26
CA GLN A 81 9.35 7.51 -9.20
C GLN A 81 10.08 6.63 -8.17
N ILE A 82 9.46 5.52 -7.74
CA ILE A 82 10.06 4.56 -6.81
C ILE A 82 11.30 3.93 -7.42
N ILE A 83 11.20 3.40 -8.66
CA ILE A 83 12.32 2.75 -9.36
C ILE A 83 13.49 3.72 -9.54
N GLN A 84 13.23 4.95 -10.00
CA GLN A 84 14.27 5.96 -10.16
C GLN A 84 14.89 6.34 -8.81
N GLY A 85 14.10 6.38 -7.73
CA GLY A 85 14.58 6.61 -6.38
C GLY A 85 15.55 5.52 -5.90
N ILE A 86 15.19 4.26 -6.12
CA ILE A 86 16.05 3.11 -5.76
C ILE A 86 17.35 3.16 -6.56
N LYS A 87 17.29 3.36 -7.88
CA LYS A 87 18.47 3.43 -8.76
C LYS A 87 19.47 4.53 -8.37
N ARG A 88 19.01 5.68 -7.87
CA ARG A 88 19.90 6.77 -7.42
C ARG A 88 20.60 6.48 -6.10
N ASN A 89 20.02 5.62 -5.28
CA ASN A 89 20.51 5.25 -3.95
C ASN A 89 21.19 3.87 -3.93
N SER A 90 21.39 3.25 -5.11
CA SER A 90 22.07 1.96 -5.30
C SER A 90 23.55 2.13 -5.64
#